data_AF-A0A1Q7KAD4-F1
#
_entry.id   AF-A0A1Q7KAD4-F1
#
_cell.length_a   1.000
_cell.length_b   1.000
_cell.length_c   1.000
_cell.angle_alpha   90.00
_cell.angle_beta   90.00
_cell.angle_gamma   90.00
#
_symmetry.space_group_name_H-M   'P 1'
#
loop_
_entity.id
_entity.type
_entity.pdbx_description
1 polymer ?
#
loop_
_entity_poly.entity_id
_entity_poly.type
_entity_poly.pdbx_seq_one_letter_code
_entity_poly.pdbx_strand_id
1 'polypeptide(L)'
;MSLISKTAVPADAKLTPRSEPTKQSSWEETRSVFPIYLALAKLLRVQIPFGQGKRSLPERPTNELHEQVQTWLEQMDQQVQVHQLRHLLQMTTLNASEEGLRGLILRHLRKPTKTNSDRSKIDFLLVQYFALCAPAKIYHKQIELADVAHVMEPVLGKGEPNTLDWCAPLEKMIEALRGFRSLRDILKTNFIEQGRGVKESAGGMFYDAAALMAFTRFNFLLRRTLIELMHADLIAIRTGISHLENSGVRTLDCRNFGLTGAEPIRKIKQIADEWKQPFQKEYTERTVNEAFEKLLGLRADAERALERIHGSTGETSGTVGAAPAAPGPDKNAVDSPAKPSAQESSLPAERKTNDAELGFETCMEKIWEQLIAAPPSRGRSMTTVTVGRARILLSSWEVAAFVSDDGTAAEALRRAVVARVLVTVAMEQAKETGNATPLERALSTARDEVSRLQERIEVAKEAKDTEAAVNLGISTKRLLSLLDQAEKL
;
A
#
# COMPACT_ATOMS: atom_id res chain seq x y z
N MET A 1 -0.67 -39.62 -19.69
CA MET A 1 -0.90 -39.82 -18.23
C MET A 1 0.41 -40.19 -17.59
N SER A 2 1.00 -39.31 -16.79
CA SER A 2 1.93 -39.69 -15.72
C SER A 2 1.90 -38.58 -14.68
N LEU A 3 1.70 -39.00 -13.44
CA LEU A 3 1.26 -38.21 -12.30
C LEU A 3 2.37 -37.28 -11.78
N ILE A 4 2.03 -36.00 -11.62
CA ILE A 4 2.82 -35.03 -10.85
C ILE A 4 2.60 -35.36 -9.37
N SER A 5 3.56 -36.04 -8.76
CA SER A 5 3.61 -36.22 -7.31
C SER A 5 3.93 -34.89 -6.64
N LYS A 6 2.93 -34.33 -5.94
CA LYS A 6 3.08 -33.27 -4.95
C LYS A 6 3.86 -33.83 -3.76
N THR A 7 5.17 -33.58 -3.70
CA THR A 7 5.98 -33.90 -2.53
C THR A 7 5.82 -32.77 -1.50
N ALA A 8 5.01 -33.03 -0.47
CA ALA A 8 5.01 -32.23 0.75
C ALA A 8 6.29 -32.54 1.53
N VAL A 9 7.10 -31.52 1.81
CA VAL A 9 8.33 -31.65 2.61
C VAL A 9 7.97 -31.30 4.06
N PRO A 10 8.11 -32.22 5.03
CA PRO A 10 7.96 -31.90 6.45
C PRO A 10 9.11 -30.99 6.90
N ALA A 11 8.76 -29.89 7.57
CA ALA A 11 9.72 -28.91 8.06
C ALA A 11 10.18 -29.29 9.48
N ASP A 12 11.19 -30.17 9.57
CA ASP A 12 11.97 -30.34 10.81
C ASP A 12 13.20 -29.44 10.76
N ALA A 13 13.03 -28.17 11.14
CA ALA A 13 14.13 -27.28 11.49
C ALA A 13 13.67 -26.33 12.60
N LYS A 14 14.16 -26.59 13.81
CA LYS A 14 13.76 -25.90 15.04
C LYS A 14 14.21 -24.43 14.99
N LEU A 15 13.29 -23.53 14.67
CA LEU A 15 13.17 -22.30 15.46
C LEU A 15 13.09 -22.77 16.92
N THR A 16 13.99 -22.31 17.79
CA THR A 16 13.90 -22.57 19.24
C THR A 16 12.44 -22.45 19.66
N PRO A 17 11.84 -23.46 20.30
CA PRO A 17 10.41 -23.48 20.55
C PRO A 17 10.10 -22.30 21.47
N ARG A 18 9.61 -21.22 20.87
CA ARG A 18 8.91 -20.17 21.60
C ARG A 18 7.76 -20.93 22.26
N SER A 19 7.74 -20.93 23.59
CA SER A 19 6.70 -21.55 24.42
C SER A 19 5.35 -21.41 23.73
N GLU A 20 4.59 -22.51 23.61
CA GLU A 20 3.29 -22.49 22.93
C GLU A 20 2.50 -21.26 23.38
N PRO A 21 2.09 -20.39 22.45
CA PRO A 21 1.43 -19.16 22.82
C PRO A 21 0.19 -19.52 23.63
N THR A 22 0.04 -18.89 24.80
CA THR A 22 -1.20 -19.02 25.57
C THR A 22 -2.37 -18.62 24.68
N LYS A 23 -3.56 -19.17 24.96
CA LYS A 23 -4.78 -18.81 24.21
C LYS A 23 -5.00 -17.29 24.14
N GLN A 24 -4.62 -16.57 25.20
CA GLN A 24 -4.66 -15.12 25.25
C GLN A 24 -3.63 -14.46 24.31
N SER A 25 -2.38 -14.91 24.30
CA SER A 25 -1.35 -14.38 23.39
C SER A 25 -1.66 -14.66 21.92
N SER A 26 -2.20 -15.85 21.62
CA SER A 26 -2.69 -16.16 20.27
C SER A 26 -3.86 -15.28 19.85
N TRP A 27 -4.72 -14.90 20.81
CA TRP A 27 -5.82 -14.00 20.54
C TRP A 27 -5.36 -12.56 20.30
N GLU A 28 -4.40 -12.05 21.08
CA GLU A 28 -3.80 -10.73 20.87
C GLU A 28 -3.17 -10.61 19.47
N GLU A 29 -2.43 -11.64 19.03
CA GLU A 29 -1.91 -11.68 17.65
C GLU A 29 -3.03 -11.71 16.61
N THR A 30 -4.12 -12.41 16.90
CA THR A 30 -5.30 -12.44 16.02
C THR A 30 -5.93 -11.06 15.91
N ARG A 31 -6.02 -10.31 17.02
CA ARG A 31 -6.52 -8.94 17.05
C ARG A 31 -5.65 -8.00 16.22
N SER A 32 -4.33 -8.10 16.33
CA SER A 32 -3.42 -7.22 15.58
C SER A 32 -3.45 -7.44 14.07
N VAL A 33 -3.67 -8.68 13.60
CA VAL A 33 -3.77 -8.97 12.15
C VAL A 33 -5.17 -8.74 11.59
N PHE A 34 -6.21 -8.74 12.42
CA PHE A 34 -7.60 -8.71 11.98
C PHE A 34 -7.95 -7.54 11.05
N PRO A 35 -7.49 -6.29 11.29
CA PRO A 35 -7.74 -5.18 10.37
C PRO A 35 -7.20 -5.42 8.96
N ILE A 36 -6.04 -6.11 8.84
CA ILE A 36 -5.44 -6.47 7.56
C ILE A 36 -6.32 -7.46 6.83
N TYR A 37 -6.80 -8.50 7.52
CA TYR A 37 -7.68 -9.51 6.92
C TYR A 37 -9.06 -8.95 6.54
N LEU A 38 -9.63 -8.03 7.33
CA LEU A 38 -10.87 -7.34 6.96
C LEU A 38 -10.69 -6.54 5.67
N ALA A 39 -9.59 -5.81 5.55
CA ALA A 39 -9.31 -5.02 4.35
C ALA A 39 -9.02 -5.93 3.14
N LEU A 40 -8.34 -7.06 3.32
CA LEU A 40 -8.18 -8.09 2.28
C LEU A 40 -9.54 -8.66 1.86
N ALA A 41 -10.40 -9.00 2.80
CA ALA A 41 -11.72 -9.55 2.48
C ALA A 41 -12.57 -8.54 1.70
N LYS A 42 -12.53 -7.25 2.06
CA LYS A 42 -13.17 -6.18 1.28
C LYS A 42 -12.57 -6.07 -0.13
N LEU A 43 -11.24 -6.07 -0.27
CA LEU A 43 -10.54 -5.99 -1.56
C LEU A 43 -10.90 -7.17 -2.47
N LEU A 44 -11.03 -8.36 -1.90
CA LEU A 44 -11.31 -9.61 -2.62
C LEU A 44 -12.81 -9.93 -2.73
N ARG A 45 -13.67 -9.09 -2.15
CA ARG A 45 -15.13 -9.32 -2.06
C ARG A 45 -15.48 -10.67 -1.41
N VAL A 46 -14.68 -11.10 -0.45
CA VAL A 46 -14.92 -12.31 0.36
C VAL A 46 -15.92 -11.99 1.45
N GLN A 47 -16.86 -12.90 1.70
CA GLN A 47 -17.85 -12.75 2.76
C GLN A 47 -17.17 -12.71 4.13
N ILE A 48 -17.54 -11.73 4.95
CA ILE A 48 -17.09 -11.62 6.33
C ILE A 48 -18.15 -12.30 7.21
N PRO A 49 -17.83 -13.38 7.94
CA PRO A 49 -18.82 -14.20 8.65
C PRO A 49 -19.28 -13.58 9.99
N PHE A 50 -18.87 -12.35 10.28
CA PHE A 50 -19.20 -11.63 11.51
C PHE A 50 -20.07 -10.40 11.18
N GLY A 51 -21.03 -10.10 12.06
CA GLY A 51 -21.84 -8.88 11.97
C GLY A 51 -20.99 -7.61 12.09
N GLN A 52 -21.50 -6.48 11.59
CA GLN A 52 -20.74 -5.21 11.50
C GLN A 52 -20.17 -4.74 12.86
N GLY A 53 -20.88 -4.97 13.97
CA GLY A 53 -20.43 -4.63 15.33
C GLY A 53 -19.30 -5.51 15.92
N LYS A 54 -18.80 -6.52 15.19
CA LYS A 54 -17.67 -7.39 15.60
C LYS A 54 -16.39 -7.13 14.80
N ARG A 55 -16.29 -5.99 14.11
CA ARG A 55 -15.14 -5.61 13.28
C ARG A 55 -13.96 -5.03 14.07
N SER A 56 -14.17 -4.75 15.35
CA SER A 56 -13.13 -4.73 16.38
C SER A 56 -13.30 -5.99 17.23
N LEU A 57 -12.24 -6.80 17.33
CA LEU A 57 -12.27 -8.02 18.13
C LEU A 57 -12.15 -7.65 19.62
N PRO A 58 -13.00 -8.24 20.51
CA PRO A 58 -12.96 -7.96 21.94
C PRO A 58 -11.64 -8.41 22.57
N GLU A 59 -11.27 -7.85 23.72
CA GLU A 59 -10.05 -8.25 24.44
C GLU A 59 -10.04 -9.72 24.84
N ARG A 60 -11.21 -10.27 25.18
CA ARG A 60 -11.40 -11.67 25.53
C ARG A 60 -12.46 -12.29 24.63
N PRO A 61 -12.15 -13.38 23.92
CA PRO A 61 -13.10 -14.03 23.04
C PRO A 61 -13.97 -15.03 23.80
N THR A 62 -15.20 -15.23 23.33
CA THR A 62 -15.91 -16.48 23.58
C THR A 62 -15.26 -17.61 22.79
N ASN A 63 -15.43 -18.87 23.22
CA ASN A 63 -14.86 -20.02 22.50
C ASN A 63 -15.35 -20.08 21.04
N GLU A 64 -16.64 -19.83 20.83
CA GLU A 64 -17.26 -19.78 19.50
C GLU A 64 -16.66 -18.70 18.62
N LEU A 65 -16.50 -17.47 19.14
CA LEU A 65 -15.90 -16.37 18.38
C LEU A 65 -14.45 -16.67 18.02
N HIS A 66 -13.69 -17.24 18.97
CA HIS A 66 -12.31 -17.62 18.74
C HIS A 66 -12.20 -18.62 17.59
N GLU A 67 -12.97 -19.71 17.63
CA GLU A 67 -12.99 -20.74 16.59
C GLU A 67 -13.44 -20.20 15.23
N GLN A 68 -14.49 -19.38 15.22
CA GLN A 68 -15.02 -18.77 14.00
C GLN A 68 -13.98 -17.84 13.33
N VAL A 69 -13.27 -17.02 14.12
CA VAL A 69 -12.22 -16.12 13.63
C VAL A 69 -11.03 -16.91 13.12
N GLN A 70 -10.53 -17.91 13.86
CA GLN A 70 -9.40 -18.71 13.40
C GLN A 70 -9.71 -19.43 12.07
N THR A 71 -10.88 -20.07 11.99
CA THR A 71 -11.32 -20.76 10.77
C THR A 71 -11.38 -19.81 9.58
N TRP A 72 -11.93 -18.61 9.76
CA TRP A 72 -12.01 -17.61 8.70
C TRP A 72 -10.63 -17.10 8.28
N LEU A 73 -9.72 -16.84 9.22
CA LEU A 73 -8.36 -16.43 8.91
C LEU A 73 -7.58 -17.52 8.16
N GLU A 74 -7.77 -18.80 8.51
CA GLU A 74 -7.16 -19.92 7.78
C GLU A 74 -7.67 -20.03 6.34
N GLN A 75 -8.97 -19.79 6.12
CA GLN A 75 -9.54 -19.74 4.77
C GLN A 75 -8.97 -18.57 3.97
N MET A 76 -8.91 -17.37 4.57
CA MET A 76 -8.31 -16.20 3.96
C MET A 76 -6.84 -16.44 3.61
N ASP A 77 -6.11 -17.10 4.49
CA ASP A 77 -4.71 -17.47 4.27
C ASP A 77 -4.49 -18.34 3.03
N GLN A 78 -5.45 -19.19 2.67
CA GLN A 78 -5.39 -20.02 1.47
C GLN A 78 -5.76 -19.23 0.21
N GLN A 79 -6.74 -18.33 0.32
CA GLN A 79 -7.26 -17.56 -0.82
C GLN A 79 -6.33 -16.41 -1.22
N VAL A 80 -5.82 -15.67 -0.23
CA VAL A 80 -5.03 -14.46 -0.46
C VAL A 80 -3.71 -14.82 -1.13
N GLN A 81 -3.36 -14.10 -2.19
CA GLN A 81 -2.08 -14.22 -2.87
C GLN A 81 -1.12 -13.11 -2.44
N VAL A 82 0.20 -13.35 -2.59
CA VAL A 82 1.24 -12.37 -2.19
C VAL A 82 1.07 -11.01 -2.89
N HIS A 83 0.61 -10.99 -4.14
CA HIS A 83 0.39 -9.74 -4.89
C HIS A 83 -0.78 -8.92 -4.32
N GLN A 84 -1.80 -9.56 -3.76
CA GLN A 84 -2.94 -8.90 -3.11
C GLN A 84 -2.52 -8.30 -1.77
N LEU A 85 -1.74 -9.06 -0.98
CA LEU A 85 -1.10 -8.54 0.24
C LEU A 85 -0.25 -7.32 -0.06
N ARG A 86 0.55 -7.39 -1.11
CA ARG A 86 1.39 -6.29 -1.55
C ARG A 86 0.57 -5.07 -1.95
N HIS A 87 -0.43 -5.25 -2.79
CA HIS A 87 -1.31 -4.16 -3.19
C HIS A 87 -1.95 -3.50 -1.97
N LEU A 88 -2.49 -4.29 -1.04
CA LEU A 88 -3.14 -3.73 0.15
C LEU A 88 -2.14 -2.93 1.01
N LEU A 89 -1.01 -3.53 1.35
CA LEU A 89 -0.02 -2.89 2.23
C LEU A 89 0.65 -1.67 1.57
N GLN A 90 0.71 -1.60 0.24
CA GLN A 90 1.27 -0.43 -0.44
C GLN A 90 0.26 0.69 -0.66
N MET A 91 -1.03 0.37 -0.70
CA MET A 91 -2.12 1.33 -0.97
C MET A 91 -2.86 1.81 0.27
N THR A 92 -2.50 1.28 1.44
CA THR A 92 -3.17 1.60 2.70
C THR A 92 -2.14 1.93 3.76
N THR A 93 -2.56 2.63 4.80
CA THR A 93 -1.74 2.89 5.99
C THR A 93 -1.59 1.67 6.90
N LEU A 94 -2.20 0.52 6.58
CA LEU A 94 -2.06 -0.72 7.36
C LEU A 94 -0.60 -1.22 7.42
N ASN A 95 0.21 -0.83 6.44
CA ASN A 95 1.65 -1.07 6.42
C ASN A 95 2.44 -0.20 7.41
N ALA A 96 1.80 0.72 8.12
CA ALA A 96 2.41 1.47 9.21
C ALA A 96 2.31 0.74 10.57
N SER A 97 1.49 -0.32 10.67
CA SER A 97 1.39 -1.11 11.91
C SER A 97 2.51 -2.14 11.98
N GLU A 98 3.49 -1.91 12.86
CA GLU A 98 4.51 -2.90 13.16
C GLU A 98 3.87 -4.20 13.69
N GLU A 99 2.94 -4.07 14.64
CA GLU A 99 2.35 -5.22 15.33
C GLU A 99 1.51 -6.10 14.41
N GLY A 100 0.75 -5.47 13.49
CA GLY A 100 0.00 -6.18 12.47
C GLY A 100 0.92 -6.91 11.48
N LEU A 101 2.00 -6.29 11.03
CA LEU A 101 2.98 -6.96 10.15
C LEU A 101 3.70 -8.11 10.87
N ARG A 102 4.13 -7.89 12.13
CA ARG A 102 4.76 -8.91 12.97
C ARG A 102 3.83 -10.10 13.17
N GLY A 103 2.57 -9.86 13.56
CA GLY A 103 1.56 -10.90 13.73
C GLY A 103 1.32 -11.68 12.43
N LEU A 104 1.25 -10.99 11.30
CA LEU A 104 1.04 -11.64 10.00
C LEU A 104 2.23 -12.54 9.61
N ILE A 105 3.46 -12.10 9.87
CA ILE A 105 4.66 -12.93 9.64
C ILE A 105 4.64 -14.16 10.54
N LEU A 106 4.42 -13.98 11.86
CA LEU A 106 4.40 -15.05 12.83
C LEU A 106 3.32 -16.09 12.51
N ARG A 107 2.13 -15.64 12.11
CA ARG A 107 1.04 -16.52 11.67
C ARG A 107 1.46 -17.43 10.51
N HIS A 108 2.13 -16.89 9.48
CA HIS A 108 2.62 -17.73 8.37
C HIS A 108 3.81 -18.62 8.75
N LEU A 109 4.73 -18.14 9.60
CA LEU A 109 5.88 -18.93 10.07
C LEU A 109 5.47 -20.11 10.96
N ARG A 110 4.41 -19.97 11.76
CA ARG A 110 3.93 -21.01 12.68
C ARG A 110 3.06 -22.08 12.02
N LYS A 111 2.72 -21.94 10.74
CA LYS A 111 1.97 -23.00 10.02
C LYS A 111 2.75 -24.33 10.06
N PRO A 112 2.08 -25.44 10.38
CA PRO A 112 2.73 -26.76 10.48
C PRO A 112 3.24 -27.22 9.11
N THR A 113 2.48 -26.94 8.06
CA THR A 113 2.86 -27.18 6.67
C THR A 113 2.85 -25.86 5.91
N LYS A 114 3.86 -25.64 5.07
CA LYS A 114 4.04 -24.39 4.33
C LYS A 114 3.98 -24.65 2.84
N THR A 115 3.15 -23.88 2.15
CA THR A 115 3.04 -23.93 0.69
C THR A 115 4.02 -22.97 0.02
N ASN A 116 4.21 -23.09 -1.30
CA ASN A 116 4.95 -22.08 -2.07
C ASN A 116 4.32 -20.67 -1.97
N SER A 117 3.00 -20.61 -1.76
CA SER A 117 2.30 -19.34 -1.50
C SER A 117 2.74 -18.76 -0.16
N ASP A 118 2.75 -19.56 0.92
CA ASP A 118 3.23 -19.11 2.24
C ASP A 118 4.66 -18.63 2.18
N ARG A 119 5.53 -19.38 1.48
CA ARG A 119 6.92 -19.00 1.26
C ARG A 119 7.05 -17.62 0.60
N SER A 120 6.23 -17.35 -0.41
CA SER A 120 6.24 -16.06 -1.12
C SER A 120 5.71 -14.92 -0.25
N LYS A 121 4.69 -15.19 0.58
CA LYS A 121 4.16 -14.22 1.56
C LYS A 121 5.19 -13.88 2.62
N ILE A 122 5.81 -14.88 3.24
CA ILE A 122 6.85 -14.70 4.27
C ILE A 122 7.98 -13.85 3.70
N ASP A 123 8.49 -14.20 2.52
CA ASP A 123 9.58 -13.46 1.88
C ASP A 123 9.24 -11.98 1.64
N PHE A 124 8.03 -11.70 1.15
CA PHE A 124 7.55 -10.33 0.97
C PHE A 124 7.37 -9.59 2.30
N LEU A 125 6.76 -10.24 3.29
CA LEU A 125 6.42 -9.63 4.57
C LEU A 125 7.67 -9.30 5.39
N LEU A 126 8.69 -10.16 5.38
CA LEU A 126 9.96 -9.89 6.07
C LEU A 126 10.65 -8.64 5.51
N VAL A 127 10.71 -8.51 4.18
CA VAL A 127 11.25 -7.31 3.53
C VAL A 127 10.41 -6.07 3.85
N GLN A 128 9.08 -6.23 3.92
CA GLN A 128 8.18 -5.13 4.24
C GLN A 128 8.31 -4.67 5.70
N TYR A 129 8.44 -5.61 6.64
CA TYR A 129 8.70 -5.34 8.05
C TYR A 129 10.06 -4.67 8.25
N PHE A 130 11.12 -5.18 7.61
CA PHE A 130 12.44 -4.55 7.65
C PHE A 130 12.39 -3.12 7.10
N ALA A 131 11.72 -2.88 5.97
CA ALA A 131 11.58 -1.54 5.42
C ALA A 131 10.78 -0.57 6.32
N LEU A 132 9.84 -1.09 7.12
CA LEU A 132 9.10 -0.28 8.09
C LEU A 132 9.96 0.07 9.30
N CYS A 133 10.68 -0.92 9.86
CA CYS A 133 11.32 -0.81 11.16
C CYS A 133 12.78 -0.37 11.10
N ALA A 134 13.43 -0.47 9.93
CA ALA A 134 14.83 -0.07 9.78
C ALA A 134 15.01 1.43 10.09
N PRO A 135 15.94 1.79 11.00
CA PRO A 135 16.26 3.18 11.29
C PRO A 135 16.75 3.94 10.05
N ALA A 136 16.40 5.22 9.94
CA ALA A 136 16.81 6.09 8.82
C ALA A 136 18.33 6.07 8.56
N LYS A 137 19.14 5.97 9.64
CA LYS A 137 20.61 5.92 9.57
C LYS A 137 21.14 4.70 8.79
N ILE A 138 20.42 3.59 8.78
CA ILE A 138 20.83 2.36 8.07
C ILE A 138 20.73 2.54 6.54
N TYR A 139 19.84 3.39 6.07
CA TYR A 139 19.67 3.65 4.63
C TYR A 139 20.84 4.40 3.99
N HIS A 140 21.62 5.13 4.79
CA HIS A 140 22.77 5.91 4.32
C HIS A 140 24.10 5.13 4.36
N LYS A 141 24.08 3.88 4.82
CA LYS A 141 25.25 3.01 4.85
C LYS A 141 25.01 1.71 4.08
N GLN A 142 26.07 0.93 3.91
CA GLN A 142 25.94 -0.45 3.47
C GLN A 142 25.18 -1.24 4.55
N ILE A 143 24.14 -1.96 4.13
CA ILE A 143 23.34 -2.79 5.03
C ILE A 143 24.04 -4.13 5.17
N GLU A 144 24.42 -4.47 6.39
CA GLU A 144 25.08 -5.73 6.74
C GLU A 144 24.09 -6.72 7.36
N LEU A 145 24.49 -7.99 7.47
CA LEU A 145 23.64 -9.02 8.06
C LEU A 145 23.32 -8.72 9.53
N ALA A 146 24.27 -8.10 10.26
CA ALA A 146 24.06 -7.64 11.64
C ALA A 146 22.97 -6.56 11.75
N ASP A 147 22.86 -5.66 10.77
CA ASP A 147 21.79 -4.65 10.74
C ASP A 147 20.42 -5.33 10.58
N VAL A 148 20.33 -6.36 9.74
CA VAL A 148 19.11 -7.13 9.57
C VAL A 148 18.77 -7.92 10.82
N ALA A 149 19.75 -8.57 11.45
CA ALA A 149 19.54 -9.30 12.70
C ALA A 149 18.96 -8.41 13.80
N HIS A 150 19.48 -7.18 13.94
CA HIS A 150 18.98 -6.23 14.93
C HIS A 150 17.51 -5.81 14.66
N VAL A 151 17.17 -5.48 13.41
CA VAL A 151 15.80 -5.06 13.06
C VAL A 151 14.82 -6.23 13.13
N MET A 152 15.26 -7.45 12.82
CA MET A 152 14.39 -8.63 12.73
C MET A 152 14.25 -9.40 14.05
N GLU A 153 14.93 -9.00 15.12
CA GLU A 153 14.88 -9.64 16.45
C GLU A 153 13.45 -9.90 16.96
N PRO A 154 12.48 -8.98 16.83
CA PRO A 154 11.11 -9.22 17.31
C PRO A 154 10.37 -10.37 16.58
N VAL A 155 10.80 -10.68 15.36
CA VAL A 155 10.19 -11.68 14.48
C VAL A 155 10.94 -13.00 14.51
N LEU A 156 12.27 -12.95 14.35
CA LEU A 156 13.14 -14.12 14.19
C LEU A 156 13.86 -14.52 15.48
N GLY A 157 13.75 -13.71 16.54
CA GLY A 157 14.47 -13.90 17.80
C GLY A 157 15.91 -13.37 17.74
N LYS A 158 16.63 -13.49 18.86
CA LYS A 158 18.06 -13.19 18.93
C LYS A 158 18.82 -14.21 18.09
N GLY A 159 19.16 -13.84 16.86
CA GLY A 159 20.00 -14.63 15.97
C GLY A 159 21.41 -14.07 15.93
N GLU A 160 22.41 -14.95 15.97
CA GLU A 160 23.75 -14.57 15.54
C GLU A 160 23.72 -14.31 14.03
N PRO A 161 24.32 -13.20 13.55
CA PRO A 161 24.44 -12.91 12.13
C PRO A 161 25.51 -13.80 11.49
N ASN A 162 25.29 -15.11 11.50
CA ASN A 162 26.19 -16.07 10.90
C ASN A 162 25.82 -16.26 9.42
N THR A 163 26.80 -16.09 8.54
CA THR A 163 26.64 -16.41 7.12
C THR A 163 26.55 -17.91 6.95
N LEU A 164 25.44 -18.40 6.40
CA LEU A 164 25.32 -19.79 5.99
C LEU A 164 26.15 -19.98 4.71
N ASP A 165 27.01 -21.00 4.66
CA ASP A 165 27.89 -21.25 3.50
C ASP A 165 27.10 -21.37 2.19
N TRP A 166 25.92 -22.01 2.23
CA TRP A 166 25.06 -22.16 1.06
C TRP A 166 24.39 -20.85 0.63
N CYS A 167 24.37 -19.82 1.48
CA CYS A 167 23.94 -18.45 1.14
C CYS A 167 25.06 -17.62 0.50
N ALA A 168 26.30 -18.14 0.36
CA ALA A 168 27.39 -17.44 -0.34
C ALA A 168 27.03 -16.94 -1.76
N PRO A 169 26.18 -17.61 -2.56
CA PRO A 169 25.69 -17.06 -3.82
C PRO A 169 24.95 -15.72 -3.65
N LEU A 170 24.18 -15.52 -2.57
CA LEU A 170 23.48 -14.26 -2.32
C LEU A 170 24.46 -13.11 -2.10
N GLU A 171 25.57 -13.34 -1.40
CA GLU A 171 26.60 -12.32 -1.19
C GLU A 171 27.28 -11.91 -2.51
N LYS A 172 27.57 -12.88 -3.39
CA LYS A 172 28.08 -12.60 -4.74
C LYS A 172 27.09 -11.76 -5.55
N MET A 173 25.80 -12.07 -5.44
CA MET A 173 24.75 -11.29 -6.10
C MET A 173 24.63 -9.88 -5.52
N ILE A 174 24.74 -9.71 -4.20
CA ILE A 174 24.75 -8.39 -3.54
C ILE A 174 25.92 -7.54 -4.04
N GLU A 175 27.11 -8.13 -4.22
CA GLU A 175 28.25 -7.40 -4.79
C GLU A 175 27.97 -6.99 -6.24
N ALA A 176 27.42 -7.90 -7.05
CA ALA A 176 27.06 -7.61 -8.44
C ALA A 176 26.01 -6.49 -8.58
N LEU A 177 25.09 -6.33 -7.60
CA LEU A 177 24.11 -5.23 -7.61
C LEU A 177 24.78 -3.85 -7.71
N ARG A 178 25.98 -3.68 -7.14
CA ARG A 178 26.74 -2.42 -7.15
C ARG A 178 27.27 -2.05 -8.53
N GLY A 179 27.38 -3.03 -9.43
CA GLY A 179 27.89 -2.84 -10.79
C GLY A 179 26.85 -2.28 -11.76
N PHE A 180 25.56 -2.44 -11.47
CA PHE A 180 24.51 -2.03 -12.40
C PHE A 180 24.37 -0.50 -12.47
N ARG A 181 24.04 0.01 -13.66
CA ARG A 181 23.84 1.45 -13.93
C ARG A 181 22.52 1.76 -14.62
N SER A 182 21.89 0.74 -15.23
CA SER A 182 20.54 0.82 -15.79
C SER A 182 19.76 -0.46 -15.50
N LEU A 183 18.42 -0.38 -15.50
CA LEU A 183 17.57 -1.58 -15.54
C LEU A 183 17.90 -2.49 -16.72
N ARG A 184 18.42 -1.92 -17.83
CA ARG A 184 18.89 -2.65 -19.01
C ARG A 184 19.96 -3.68 -18.65
N ASP A 185 20.83 -3.37 -17.70
CA ASP A 185 21.93 -4.26 -17.31
C ASP A 185 21.40 -5.50 -16.57
N ILE A 186 20.37 -5.31 -15.73
CA ILE A 186 19.71 -6.41 -15.03
C ILE A 186 18.92 -7.26 -16.02
N LEU A 187 18.11 -6.66 -16.89
CA LEU A 187 17.26 -7.41 -17.83
C LEU A 187 18.04 -8.17 -18.91
N LYS A 188 19.26 -7.73 -19.26
CA LYS A 188 20.15 -8.47 -20.17
C LYS A 188 20.79 -9.71 -19.53
N THR A 189 20.65 -9.85 -18.22
CA THR A 189 21.24 -10.96 -17.46
C THR A 189 20.15 -11.82 -16.86
N ASN A 190 20.48 -13.08 -16.55
CA ASN A 190 19.58 -13.96 -15.82
C ASN A 190 19.63 -13.69 -14.29
N PHE A 191 19.89 -12.44 -13.88
CA PHE A 191 20.16 -12.11 -12.47
C PHE A 191 18.98 -12.43 -11.55
N ILE A 192 17.76 -12.12 -11.98
CA ILE A 192 16.54 -12.42 -11.22
C ILE A 192 16.31 -13.94 -11.12
N GLU A 193 16.59 -14.67 -12.21
CA GLU A 193 16.45 -16.13 -12.27
C GLU A 193 17.50 -16.84 -11.40
N GLN A 194 18.73 -16.32 -11.35
CA GLN A 194 19.77 -16.81 -10.43
C GLN A 194 19.31 -16.69 -8.97
N GLY A 195 18.73 -15.55 -8.59
CA GLY A 195 18.19 -15.36 -7.23
C GLY A 195 17.06 -16.33 -6.90
N ARG A 196 16.19 -16.63 -7.87
CA ARG A 196 15.16 -17.67 -7.73
C ARG A 196 15.76 -19.05 -7.58
N GLY A 197 16.77 -19.40 -8.37
CA GLY A 197 17.47 -20.68 -8.29
C GLY A 197 18.09 -20.91 -6.91
N VAL A 198 18.74 -19.90 -6.33
CA VAL A 198 19.27 -19.97 -4.96
C VAL A 198 18.14 -20.22 -3.95
N LYS A 199 17.03 -19.49 -4.09
CA LYS A 199 15.85 -19.68 -3.25
C LYS A 199 15.28 -21.09 -3.40
N GLU A 200 15.03 -21.57 -4.60
CA GLU A 200 14.49 -22.91 -4.85
C GLU A 200 15.39 -24.01 -4.26
N SER A 201 16.71 -23.89 -4.44
CA SER A 201 17.70 -24.83 -3.90
C SER A 201 17.71 -24.92 -2.37
N ALA A 202 17.26 -23.88 -1.66
CA ALA A 202 17.22 -23.86 -0.19
C ALA A 202 16.21 -24.87 0.40
N GLY A 203 15.19 -25.27 -0.36
CA GLY A 203 14.16 -26.20 0.12
C GLY A 203 13.60 -25.82 1.51
N GLY A 204 13.67 -26.75 2.46
CA GLY A 204 13.25 -26.55 3.85
C GLY A 204 14.15 -25.61 4.67
N MET A 205 15.45 -25.51 4.34
CA MET A 205 16.42 -24.65 5.03
C MET A 205 16.10 -23.15 4.87
N PHE A 206 15.22 -22.80 3.94
CA PHE A 206 14.71 -21.44 3.80
C PHE A 206 14.11 -20.88 5.10
N TYR A 207 13.53 -21.73 5.95
CA TYR A 207 12.86 -21.30 7.18
C TYR A 207 13.80 -21.14 8.37
N ASP A 208 15.10 -21.41 8.20
CA ASP A 208 16.10 -21.12 9.22
C ASP A 208 16.21 -19.60 9.43
N ALA A 209 16.32 -19.15 10.68
CA ALA A 209 16.37 -17.73 11.00
C ALA A 209 17.50 -17.01 10.25
N ALA A 210 18.68 -17.62 10.15
CA ALA A 210 19.81 -17.08 9.39
C ALA A 210 19.53 -16.98 7.88
N ALA A 211 18.83 -17.96 7.31
CA ALA A 211 18.42 -17.92 5.90
C ALA A 211 17.40 -16.81 5.65
N LEU A 212 16.40 -16.69 6.52
CA LEU A 212 15.39 -15.62 6.45
C LEU A 212 16.03 -14.24 6.55
N MET A 213 17.05 -14.04 7.40
CA MET A 213 17.82 -12.80 7.47
C MET A 213 18.59 -12.53 6.16
N ALA A 214 19.27 -13.54 5.62
CA ALA A 214 20.03 -13.40 4.37
C ALA A 214 19.12 -13.05 3.18
N PHE A 215 17.99 -13.73 3.02
CA PHE A 215 17.00 -13.41 1.98
C PHE A 215 16.35 -12.05 2.19
N THR A 216 16.07 -11.66 3.44
CA THR A 216 15.55 -10.31 3.75
C THR A 216 16.52 -9.24 3.28
N ARG A 217 17.82 -9.39 3.61
CA ARG A 217 18.89 -8.49 3.17
C ARG A 217 18.97 -8.40 1.65
N PHE A 218 19.07 -9.55 0.98
CA PHE A 218 19.19 -9.63 -0.48
C PHE A 218 17.99 -8.99 -1.17
N ASN A 219 16.76 -9.38 -0.80
CA ASN A 219 15.55 -8.88 -1.44
C ASN A 219 15.32 -7.39 -1.19
N PHE A 220 15.66 -6.90 0.00
CA PHE A 220 15.62 -5.48 0.30
C PHE A 220 16.60 -4.69 -0.59
N LEU A 221 17.85 -5.14 -0.67
CA LEU A 221 18.89 -4.50 -1.49
C LEU A 221 18.55 -4.56 -2.99
N LEU A 222 18.02 -5.69 -3.46
CA LEU A 222 17.53 -5.85 -4.83
C LEU A 222 16.40 -4.85 -5.11
N ARG A 223 15.38 -4.76 -4.24
CA ARG A 223 14.27 -3.82 -4.39
C ARG A 223 14.77 -2.37 -4.40
N ARG A 224 15.70 -2.02 -3.51
CA ARG A 224 16.32 -0.68 -3.47
C ARG A 224 17.06 -0.37 -4.78
N THR A 225 17.90 -1.29 -5.24
CA THR A 225 18.69 -1.14 -6.47
C THR A 225 17.79 -0.99 -7.69
N LEU A 226 16.73 -1.81 -7.81
CA LEU A 226 15.76 -1.68 -8.91
C LEU A 226 15.09 -0.31 -8.93
N ILE A 227 14.72 0.23 -7.76
CA ILE A 227 14.14 1.57 -7.65
C ILE A 227 15.17 2.63 -8.06
N GLU A 228 16.42 2.53 -7.60
CA GLU A 228 17.49 3.47 -7.96
C GLU A 228 17.78 3.49 -9.46
N LEU A 229 17.93 2.30 -10.08
CA LEU A 229 18.17 2.17 -11.51
C LEU A 229 17.02 2.70 -12.36
N MET A 230 15.78 2.43 -11.95
CA MET A 230 14.59 2.98 -12.57
C MET A 230 14.56 4.51 -12.51
N HIS A 231 14.96 5.13 -11.39
CA HIS A 231 15.10 6.58 -11.32
C HIS A 231 16.24 7.10 -12.20
N ALA A 232 17.37 6.39 -12.26
CA ALA A 232 18.48 6.75 -13.15
C ALA A 232 18.05 6.71 -14.63
N ASP A 233 17.29 5.69 -15.05
CA ASP A 233 16.72 5.58 -16.38
C ASP A 233 15.73 6.72 -16.68
N LEU A 234 14.85 7.07 -15.74
CA LEU A 234 13.93 8.21 -15.88
C LEU A 234 14.65 9.56 -15.99
N ILE A 235 15.70 9.77 -15.19
CA ILE A 235 16.53 10.98 -15.28
C ILE A 235 17.19 11.05 -16.66
N ALA A 236 17.79 9.95 -17.13
CA ALA A 236 18.41 9.89 -18.45
C ALA A 236 17.41 10.22 -19.58
N ILE A 237 16.18 9.67 -19.51
CA ILE A 237 15.11 9.98 -20.45
C ILE A 237 14.76 11.47 -20.41
N ARG A 238 14.52 12.05 -19.23
CA ARG A 238 14.15 13.48 -19.09
C ARG A 238 15.25 14.42 -19.59
N THR A 239 16.50 14.13 -19.26
CA THR A 239 17.66 14.87 -19.75
C THR A 239 17.75 14.76 -21.28
N GLY A 240 17.56 13.57 -21.83
CA GLY A 240 17.58 13.35 -23.26
C GLY A 240 16.48 14.10 -24.00
N ILE A 241 15.23 14.03 -23.51
CA ILE A 241 14.10 14.78 -24.05
C ILE A 241 14.36 16.28 -24.02
N SER A 242 14.90 16.79 -22.91
CA SER A 242 15.21 18.22 -22.77
C SER A 242 16.28 18.67 -23.77
N HIS A 243 17.29 17.83 -24.03
CA HIS A 243 18.30 18.11 -25.04
C HIS A 243 17.71 18.10 -26.46
N LEU A 244 16.86 17.11 -26.79
CA LEU A 244 16.14 17.07 -28.07
C LEU A 244 15.28 18.33 -28.29
N GLU A 245 14.55 18.76 -27.25
CA GLU A 245 13.73 19.99 -27.27
C GLU A 245 14.60 21.24 -27.53
N ASN A 246 15.74 21.36 -26.83
CA ASN A 246 16.69 22.46 -27.01
C ASN A 246 17.36 22.46 -28.40
N SER A 247 17.55 21.29 -29.00
CA SER A 247 18.05 21.14 -30.37
C SER A 247 16.96 21.34 -31.44
N GLY A 248 15.74 21.73 -31.06
CA GLY A 248 14.65 22.04 -31.99
C GLY A 248 13.89 20.83 -32.54
N VAL A 249 14.12 19.62 -32.02
CA VAL A 249 13.35 18.44 -32.39
C VAL A 249 11.92 18.56 -31.86
N ARG A 250 10.94 18.38 -32.75
CA ARG A 250 9.51 18.49 -32.42
C ARG A 250 8.82 17.15 -32.21
N THR A 251 9.31 16.11 -32.88
CA THR A 251 8.72 14.77 -32.87
C THR A 251 9.77 13.70 -32.61
N LEU A 252 9.35 12.61 -31.97
CA LEU A 252 10.18 11.46 -31.62
C LEU A 252 9.51 10.17 -32.12
N ASP A 253 10.29 9.29 -32.73
CA ASP A 253 9.85 7.92 -33.03
C ASP A 253 9.84 7.11 -31.74
N CYS A 254 8.64 6.74 -31.28
CA CYS A 254 8.42 6.05 -30.00
C CYS A 254 7.88 4.63 -30.18
N ARG A 255 8.15 3.99 -31.32
CA ARG A 255 7.64 2.63 -31.62
C ARG A 255 8.14 1.58 -30.63
N ASN A 256 9.34 1.72 -30.06
CA ASN A 256 9.83 0.76 -29.06
C ASN A 256 9.11 0.90 -27.72
N PHE A 257 8.54 2.07 -27.42
CA PHE A 257 7.63 2.26 -26.29
C PHE A 257 6.18 1.76 -26.58
N GLY A 258 5.87 1.44 -27.84
CA GLY A 258 4.53 1.05 -28.29
C GLY A 258 3.64 2.22 -28.70
N LEU A 259 4.24 3.37 -29.03
CA LEU A 259 3.55 4.55 -29.57
C LEU A 259 3.76 4.67 -31.09
N THR A 260 3.36 5.81 -31.68
CA THR A 260 3.55 6.07 -33.12
C THR A 260 4.99 6.48 -33.44
N GLY A 261 5.31 6.51 -34.75
CA GLY A 261 6.64 6.90 -35.23
C GLY A 261 6.93 8.40 -35.23
N ALA A 262 5.99 9.24 -34.79
CA ALA A 262 6.12 10.70 -34.78
C ALA A 262 5.31 11.31 -33.64
N GLU A 263 5.69 10.98 -32.40
CA GLU A 263 5.03 11.53 -31.22
C GLU A 263 5.55 12.92 -30.86
N PRO A 264 4.69 13.89 -30.49
CA PRO A 264 5.15 15.19 -30.05
C PRO A 264 6.01 15.09 -28.78
N ILE A 265 7.17 15.78 -28.76
CA ILE A 265 8.09 15.81 -27.61
C ILE A 265 7.38 16.16 -26.29
N ARG A 266 6.41 17.09 -26.33
CA ARG A 266 5.60 17.47 -25.15
C ARG A 266 4.83 16.31 -24.54
N LYS A 267 4.26 15.43 -25.37
CA LYS A 267 3.53 14.23 -24.91
C LYS A 267 4.48 13.24 -24.27
N ILE A 268 5.67 13.08 -24.83
CA ILE A 268 6.70 12.18 -24.27
C ILE A 268 7.23 12.69 -22.93
N LYS A 269 7.44 14.01 -22.81
CA LYS A 269 7.79 14.67 -21.55
C LYS A 269 6.73 14.41 -20.48
N GLN A 270 5.46 14.61 -20.81
CA GLN A 270 4.35 14.30 -19.92
C GLN A 270 4.34 12.83 -19.47
N ILE A 271 4.56 11.89 -20.40
CA ILE A 271 4.64 10.45 -20.07
C ILE A 271 5.80 10.15 -19.11
N ALA A 272 6.97 10.77 -19.31
CA ALA A 272 8.13 10.59 -18.44
C ALA A 272 7.92 11.23 -17.05
N ASP A 273 7.21 12.35 -16.96
CA ASP A 273 6.93 13.05 -15.71
C ASP A 273 5.81 12.38 -14.91
N GLU A 274 4.77 11.90 -15.59
CA GLU A 274 3.64 11.17 -14.99
C GLU A 274 3.92 9.68 -14.80
N TRP A 275 5.14 9.22 -15.07
CA TRP A 275 5.48 7.81 -14.96
C TRP A 275 5.30 7.33 -13.52
N LYS A 276 4.28 6.48 -13.32
CA LYS A 276 3.99 5.87 -12.03
C LYS A 276 4.76 4.56 -11.90
N GLN A 277 5.36 4.36 -10.73
CA GLN A 277 6.03 3.12 -10.40
C GLN A 277 5.07 1.93 -10.61
N PRO A 278 5.46 0.89 -11.39
CA PRO A 278 4.59 -0.26 -11.67
C PRO A 278 4.26 -1.09 -10.43
N PHE A 279 4.95 -0.87 -9.30
CA PHE A 279 4.59 -1.44 -8.00
C PHE A 279 3.15 -1.12 -7.56
N GLN A 280 2.47 -0.17 -8.21
CA GLN A 280 1.10 0.28 -7.91
C GLN A 280 -0.01 -0.48 -8.65
N LYS A 281 0.29 -1.31 -9.65
CA LYS A 281 -0.71 -2.13 -10.39
C LYS A 281 -0.37 -3.61 -10.32
N GLU A 282 -1.33 -4.46 -10.68
CA GLU A 282 -1.27 -5.94 -10.63
C GLU A 282 0.16 -6.45 -10.83
N TYR A 283 0.78 -6.89 -9.72
CA TYR A 283 2.17 -7.33 -9.70
C TYR A 283 2.22 -8.80 -10.14
N THR A 284 2.35 -9.01 -11.44
CA THR A 284 2.83 -10.27 -12.00
C THR A 284 4.23 -10.00 -12.56
N GLU A 285 5.09 -11.02 -12.59
CA GLU A 285 6.43 -10.89 -13.20
C GLU A 285 6.35 -10.34 -14.61
N ARG A 286 5.33 -10.78 -15.35
CA ARG A 286 5.00 -10.32 -16.69
C ARG A 286 4.71 -8.81 -16.73
N THR A 287 3.82 -8.30 -15.88
CA THR A 287 3.44 -6.88 -15.90
C THR A 287 4.55 -5.93 -15.45
N VAL A 288 5.43 -6.39 -14.55
CA VAL A 288 6.62 -5.61 -14.12
C VAL A 288 7.67 -5.57 -15.23
N ASN A 289 7.96 -6.72 -15.84
CA ASN A 289 8.88 -6.79 -16.97
C ASN A 289 8.38 -5.95 -18.14
N GLU A 290 7.10 -6.03 -18.50
CA GLU A 290 6.49 -5.20 -19.55
C GLU A 290 6.62 -3.69 -19.25
N ALA A 291 6.49 -3.28 -17.98
CA ALA A 291 6.64 -1.88 -17.59
C ALA A 291 8.10 -1.39 -17.70
N PHE A 292 9.07 -2.23 -17.32
CA PHE A 292 10.49 -1.92 -17.48
C PHE A 292 10.93 -1.95 -18.94
N GLU A 293 10.46 -2.90 -19.73
CA GLU A 293 10.70 -2.97 -21.18
C GLU A 293 10.19 -1.72 -21.88
N LYS A 294 8.96 -1.26 -21.55
CA LYS A 294 8.46 0.02 -22.05
C LYS A 294 9.39 1.16 -21.68
N LEU A 295 9.71 1.34 -20.40
CA LEU A 295 10.61 2.41 -19.95
C LEU A 295 11.95 2.41 -20.71
N LEU A 296 12.55 1.24 -20.90
CA LEU A 296 13.80 1.08 -21.63
C LEU A 296 13.66 1.28 -23.14
N GLY A 297 12.50 0.94 -23.71
CA GLY A 297 12.15 1.26 -25.09
C GLY A 297 12.14 2.76 -25.32
N LEU A 298 11.50 3.53 -24.43
CA LEU A 298 11.52 4.99 -24.48
C LEU A 298 12.94 5.56 -24.29
N ARG A 299 13.73 4.99 -23.39
CA ARG A 299 15.14 5.35 -23.23
C ARG A 299 15.91 5.15 -24.53
N ALA A 300 15.76 3.99 -25.18
CA ALA A 300 16.43 3.69 -26.44
C ALA A 300 15.98 4.63 -27.58
N ASP A 301 14.71 5.00 -27.60
CA ASP A 301 14.16 5.94 -28.59
C ASP A 301 14.75 7.35 -28.42
N ALA A 302 14.85 7.83 -27.17
CA ALA A 302 15.51 9.11 -26.87
C ALA A 302 17.01 9.09 -27.19
N GLU A 303 17.73 8.04 -26.79
CA GLU A 303 19.17 7.85 -27.09
C GLU A 303 19.42 7.87 -28.61
N ARG A 304 18.64 7.11 -29.38
CA ARG A 304 18.78 7.05 -30.85
C ARG A 304 18.50 8.39 -31.53
N ALA A 305 17.52 9.16 -31.04
CA ALA A 305 17.25 10.48 -31.58
C ALA A 305 18.38 11.47 -31.27
N LEU A 306 18.99 11.38 -30.08
CA LEU A 306 20.16 12.18 -29.73
C LEU A 306 21.36 11.84 -30.61
N GLU A 307 21.62 10.57 -30.86
CA GLU A 307 22.69 10.12 -31.76
C GLU A 307 22.52 10.69 -33.17
N ARG A 308 21.29 10.79 -33.69
CA ARG A 308 21.02 11.41 -35.01
C ARG A 308 21.38 12.89 -35.04
N ILE A 309 21.17 13.63 -33.95
CA ILE A 309 21.55 15.05 -33.88
C ILE A 309 23.07 15.21 -33.85
N HIS A 310 23.75 14.38 -33.04
CA HIS A 310 25.21 14.40 -32.93
C HIS A 310 25.91 13.87 -34.19
N GLY A 311 25.30 12.92 -34.90
CA GLY A 311 25.76 12.43 -36.20
C GLY A 311 25.49 13.42 -37.33
N SER A 312 24.36 14.12 -37.30
CA SER A 312 24.00 15.15 -38.29
C SER A 312 24.75 16.47 -38.10
N THR A 313 25.40 16.70 -36.97
CA THR A 313 26.31 17.85 -36.78
C THR A 313 27.68 17.62 -37.43
N GLY A 314 27.96 16.42 -37.95
CA GLY A 314 29.17 16.08 -38.70
C GLY A 314 29.05 16.16 -40.23
N GLU A 315 27.84 16.12 -40.79
CA GLU A 315 27.65 16.14 -42.25
C GLU A 315 26.42 16.94 -42.66
N THR A 316 26.58 17.72 -43.73
CA THR A 316 25.57 18.45 -44.54
C THR A 316 25.15 19.86 -44.12
N SER A 317 26.02 20.80 -44.51
CA SER A 317 25.63 22.04 -45.20
C SER A 317 24.97 21.70 -46.57
N GLY A 318 23.89 22.42 -46.92
CA GLY A 318 23.19 22.36 -48.21
C GLY A 318 22.09 21.29 -48.25
N THR A 319 20.83 21.55 -48.60
CA THR A 319 20.26 22.53 -49.52
C THR A 319 18.78 22.77 -49.20
N VAL A 320 18.37 24.03 -49.27
CA VAL A 320 16.97 24.49 -49.25
C VAL A 320 16.26 23.99 -50.52
N GLY A 321 15.13 23.30 -50.37
CA GLY A 321 14.27 22.85 -51.47
C GLY A 321 12.80 23.12 -51.12
N ALA A 322 12.20 24.03 -51.88
CA ALA A 322 10.90 24.64 -51.67
C ALA A 322 9.70 23.69 -51.79
N ALA A 323 8.62 24.04 -51.06
CA ALA A 323 7.27 23.53 -51.26
C ALA A 323 6.72 23.93 -52.65
N PRO A 324 5.74 23.17 -53.16
CA PRO A 324 4.58 23.86 -53.73
C PRO A 324 3.22 23.28 -53.29
N ALA A 325 2.24 24.18 -53.39
CA ALA A 325 0.88 24.11 -52.93
C ALA A 325 -0.06 23.18 -53.75
N ALA A 326 -1.23 22.94 -53.16
CA ALA A 326 -2.40 22.26 -53.71
C ALA A 326 -2.94 22.87 -55.03
N PRO A 327 -3.82 22.12 -55.72
CA PRO A 327 -5.22 22.56 -55.80
C PRO A 327 -6.25 21.41 -55.72
N GLY A 328 -7.40 21.68 -55.08
CA GLY A 328 -8.67 21.01 -55.41
C GLY A 328 -9.49 21.91 -56.35
N PRO A 329 -10.82 21.71 -56.55
CA PRO A 329 -11.69 20.62 -56.11
C PRO A 329 -12.54 20.02 -57.27
N ASP A 330 -13.26 18.91 -57.02
CA ASP A 330 -14.43 18.58 -57.85
C ASP A 330 -15.61 18.09 -57.01
N LYS A 331 -16.78 18.63 -57.37
CA LYS A 331 -18.09 18.46 -56.72
C LYS A 331 -18.82 17.28 -57.37
N ASN A 332 -19.58 16.52 -56.58
CA ASN A 332 -20.96 16.21 -56.93
C ASN A 332 -21.77 15.77 -55.70
N ALA A 333 -22.87 16.48 -55.48
CA ALA A 333 -24.01 16.11 -54.63
C ALA A 333 -24.73 14.89 -55.24
N VAL A 334 -25.49 14.08 -54.51
CA VAL A 334 -26.91 14.21 -54.10
C VAL A 334 -27.17 12.85 -53.39
N ASP A 335 -27.85 12.65 -52.27
CA ASP A 335 -29.15 13.12 -51.81
C ASP A 335 -29.31 12.80 -50.31
N SER A 336 -30.18 13.53 -49.63
CA SER A 336 -30.79 13.13 -48.35
C SER A 336 -32.30 13.23 -48.53
N PRO A 337 -33.10 12.37 -47.87
CA PRO A 337 -33.70 12.92 -46.64
C PRO A 337 -33.99 11.91 -45.51
N ALA A 338 -34.12 12.53 -44.33
CA ALA A 338 -35.02 12.21 -43.22
C ALA A 338 -34.51 11.41 -42.00
N LYS A 339 -34.48 12.16 -40.88
CA LYS A 339 -34.56 11.81 -39.45
C LYS A 339 -35.41 10.57 -39.11
N PRO A 340 -35.09 9.84 -38.03
CA PRO A 340 -35.66 10.12 -36.69
C PRO A 340 -34.61 10.04 -35.55
N SER A 341 -34.59 11.02 -34.65
CA SER A 341 -35.25 11.03 -33.33
C SER A 341 -34.33 10.55 -32.22
N ALA A 342 -34.02 11.50 -31.34
CA ALA A 342 -33.38 11.29 -30.05
C ALA A 342 -34.25 10.35 -29.20
N GLN A 343 -33.63 9.32 -28.63
CA GLN A 343 -34.18 8.58 -27.51
C GLN A 343 -33.50 9.07 -26.24
N GLU A 344 -34.26 9.87 -25.49
CA GLU A 344 -34.13 10.01 -24.05
C GLU A 344 -34.19 8.61 -23.43
N SER A 345 -33.05 8.12 -22.93
CA SER A 345 -33.05 7.02 -21.97
C SER A 345 -33.21 7.62 -20.58
N SER A 346 -34.46 7.54 -20.12
CA SER A 346 -34.96 7.87 -18.80
C SER A 346 -34.17 7.24 -17.66
N LEU A 347 -33.93 8.06 -16.64
CA LEU A 347 -33.61 7.65 -15.28
C LEU A 347 -34.71 6.73 -14.72
N PRO A 348 -34.37 5.66 -14.00
CA PRO A 348 -35.20 5.19 -12.90
C PRO A 348 -34.74 5.89 -11.62
N ALA A 349 -35.50 6.91 -11.25
CA ALA A 349 -35.54 7.41 -9.89
C ALA A 349 -36.18 6.34 -8.99
N GLU A 350 -35.34 5.61 -8.25
CA GLU A 350 -35.73 5.05 -6.95
C GLU A 350 -34.66 5.43 -5.93
N ARG A 351 -34.63 6.71 -5.55
CA ARG A 351 -34.12 7.09 -4.23
C ARG A 351 -35.19 6.67 -3.23
N LYS A 352 -35.12 5.43 -2.76
CA LYS A 352 -35.64 5.09 -1.44
C LYS A 352 -34.76 5.81 -0.43
N THR A 353 -35.33 6.85 0.17
CA THR A 353 -34.87 7.50 1.39
C THR A 353 -34.77 6.46 2.49
N ASN A 354 -33.62 5.81 2.61
CA ASN A 354 -33.17 5.30 3.88
C ASN A 354 -32.52 6.48 4.60
N ASP A 355 -33.32 7.25 5.34
CA ASP A 355 -32.84 7.93 6.55
C ASP A 355 -32.45 6.84 7.55
N ALA A 356 -31.36 6.14 7.24
CA ALA A 356 -30.67 5.32 8.21
C ALA A 356 -29.95 6.29 9.12
N GLU A 357 -30.60 6.58 10.23
CA GLU A 357 -30.05 7.15 11.45
C GLU A 357 -28.54 6.86 11.54
N LEU A 358 -27.70 7.90 11.47
CA LEU A 358 -26.24 7.75 11.51
C LEU A 358 -25.82 7.28 12.90
N GLY A 359 -25.85 5.97 13.11
CA GLY A 359 -25.38 5.32 14.33
C GLY A 359 -23.88 5.50 14.54
N PHE A 360 -23.45 5.40 15.81
CA PHE A 360 -22.06 5.51 16.23
C PHE A 360 -21.13 4.56 15.43
N GLU A 361 -21.54 3.32 15.26
CA GLU A 361 -20.80 2.29 14.49
C GLU A 361 -20.69 2.63 13.00
N THR A 362 -21.77 3.14 12.40
CA THR A 362 -21.79 3.57 10.99
C THR A 362 -20.84 4.74 10.74
N CYS A 363 -20.74 5.67 11.70
CA CYS A 363 -19.77 6.76 11.63
C CYS A 363 -18.33 6.25 11.74
N MET A 364 -18.07 5.32 12.67
CA MET A 364 -16.76 4.72 12.83
C MET A 364 -16.29 4.02 11.55
N GLU A 365 -17.17 3.26 10.90
CA GLU A 365 -16.86 2.59 9.63
C GLU A 365 -16.56 3.60 8.51
N LYS A 366 -17.38 4.64 8.33
CA LYS A 366 -17.16 5.65 7.28
C LYS A 366 -15.83 6.39 7.43
N ILE A 367 -15.40 6.63 8.66
CA ILE A 367 -14.10 7.24 8.96
C ILE A 367 -12.98 6.27 8.61
N TRP A 368 -13.09 5.03 9.08
CA TRP A 368 -12.12 3.98 8.81
C TRP A 368 -11.94 3.70 7.32
N GLU A 369 -13.04 3.58 6.57
CA GLU A 369 -13.01 3.35 5.12
C GLU A 369 -12.28 4.46 4.36
N GLN A 370 -12.50 5.72 4.74
CA GLN A 370 -11.81 6.85 4.12
C GLN A 370 -10.32 6.86 4.42
N LEU A 371 -9.94 6.54 5.67
CA LEU A 371 -8.54 6.49 6.06
C LEU A 371 -7.78 5.32 5.41
N ILE A 372 -8.48 4.23 5.08
CA ILE A 372 -7.93 3.11 4.31
C ILE A 372 -7.87 3.41 2.81
N ALA A 373 -8.93 3.97 2.23
CA ALA A 373 -9.02 4.21 0.79
C ALA A 373 -8.13 5.37 0.31
N ALA A 374 -7.85 6.35 1.18
CA ALA A 374 -7.00 7.49 0.90
C ALA A 374 -5.97 7.64 2.03
N PRO A 375 -4.91 6.81 2.07
CA PRO A 375 -3.90 6.89 3.10
C PRO A 375 -3.25 8.28 3.12
N PRO A 376 -3.12 8.94 4.28
CA PRO A 376 -2.45 10.22 4.36
C PRO A 376 -1.04 10.15 3.78
N SER A 377 -0.72 11.10 2.91
CA SER A 377 0.62 11.25 2.35
C SER A 377 1.63 11.41 3.48
N ARG A 378 2.73 10.64 3.44
CA ARG A 378 3.81 10.74 4.45
C ARG A 378 4.21 12.21 4.64
N GLY A 379 4.12 12.70 5.88
CA GLY A 379 4.45 14.08 6.25
C GLY A 379 3.28 15.07 6.42
N ARG A 380 2.02 14.66 6.17
CA ARG A 380 0.87 15.49 6.55
C ARG A 380 0.57 15.34 8.05
N SER A 381 0.57 16.46 8.77
CA SER A 381 0.22 16.52 10.19
C SER A 381 -1.28 16.29 10.44
N MET A 382 -2.13 16.54 9.44
CA MET A 382 -3.59 16.47 9.56
C MET A 382 -4.25 15.83 8.32
N THR A 383 -5.33 15.06 8.53
CA THR A 383 -6.13 14.37 7.51
C THR A 383 -7.60 14.75 7.64
N THR A 384 -8.25 15.15 6.54
CA THR A 384 -9.69 15.46 6.57
C THR A 384 -10.51 14.24 6.21
N VAL A 385 -11.49 13.91 7.03
CA VAL A 385 -12.51 12.89 6.79
C VAL A 385 -13.87 13.56 6.64
N THR A 386 -14.70 13.05 5.73
CA THR A 386 -16.02 13.61 5.42
C THR A 386 -17.11 12.59 5.68
N VAL A 387 -18.04 12.86 6.59
CA VAL A 387 -19.19 11.98 6.87
C VAL A 387 -20.46 12.78 6.61
N GLY A 388 -21.22 12.41 5.56
CA GLY A 388 -22.31 13.26 5.09
C GLY A 388 -21.78 14.61 4.57
N ARG A 389 -22.28 15.72 5.12
CA ARG A 389 -21.75 17.08 4.86
C ARG A 389 -20.72 17.55 5.89
N ALA A 390 -20.54 16.80 6.98
CA ALA A 390 -19.58 17.15 8.02
C ALA A 390 -18.15 16.84 7.56
N ARG A 391 -17.25 17.83 7.69
CA ARG A 391 -15.82 17.67 7.42
C ARG A 391 -15.06 17.82 8.73
N ILE A 392 -14.31 16.79 9.10
CA ILE A 392 -13.53 16.78 10.33
C ILE A 392 -12.06 16.57 10.04
N LEU A 393 -11.26 17.37 10.70
CA LEU A 393 -9.81 17.29 10.67
C LEU A 393 -9.33 16.34 11.77
N LEU A 394 -8.56 15.34 11.38
CA LEU A 394 -7.90 14.37 12.24
C LEU A 394 -6.40 14.65 12.29
N SER A 395 -5.84 14.57 13.47
CA SER A 395 -4.40 14.61 13.72
C SER A 395 -3.74 13.26 13.45
N SER A 396 -2.41 13.26 13.30
CA SER A 396 -1.63 12.05 13.01
C SER A 396 -1.86 10.90 14.00
N TRP A 397 -2.04 11.18 15.29
CA TRP A 397 -2.33 10.17 16.32
C TRP A 397 -3.79 9.68 16.30
N GLU A 398 -4.75 10.52 15.92
CA GLU A 398 -6.12 10.07 15.66
C GLU A 398 -6.13 9.11 14.46
N VAL A 399 -5.41 9.45 13.39
CA VAL A 399 -5.27 8.56 12.23
C VAL A 399 -4.61 7.24 12.63
N ALA A 400 -3.52 7.27 13.42
CA ALA A 400 -2.85 6.07 13.91
C ALA A 400 -3.79 5.19 14.74
N ALA A 401 -4.62 5.80 15.60
CA ALA A 401 -5.64 5.07 16.38
C ALA A 401 -6.70 4.37 15.51
N PHE A 402 -7.00 4.86 14.30
CA PHE A 402 -7.94 4.18 13.39
C PHE A 402 -7.31 3.05 12.58
N VAL A 403 -5.99 3.09 12.36
CA VAL A 403 -5.34 2.27 11.34
C VAL A 403 -4.38 1.25 11.94
N SER A 404 -3.63 1.64 12.96
CA SER A 404 -2.39 0.97 13.33
C SER A 404 -2.32 0.50 14.78
N ASP A 405 -3.09 1.14 15.67
CA ASP A 405 -3.06 0.91 17.13
C ASP A 405 -4.38 0.31 17.61
N ASP A 406 -4.31 -0.78 18.38
CA ASP A 406 -5.45 -1.50 18.96
C ASP A 406 -5.49 -1.44 20.51
N GLY A 407 -4.66 -0.59 21.12
CA GLY A 407 -4.64 -0.35 22.56
C GLY A 407 -5.87 0.38 23.10
N THR A 408 -6.01 0.40 24.43
CA THR A 408 -7.14 1.04 25.13
C THR A 408 -7.19 2.56 24.91
N ALA A 409 -6.03 3.21 24.80
CA ALA A 409 -5.91 4.62 24.44
C ALA A 409 -6.37 4.88 22.99
N ALA A 410 -5.98 4.03 22.04
CA ALA A 410 -6.43 4.12 20.65
C ALA A 410 -7.94 3.89 20.51
N GLU A 411 -8.52 2.97 21.28
CA GLU A 411 -9.98 2.81 21.33
C GLU A 411 -10.68 4.08 21.82
N ALA A 412 -10.22 4.67 22.93
CA ALA A 412 -10.77 5.91 23.47
C ALA A 412 -10.64 7.07 22.45
N LEU A 413 -9.52 7.15 21.73
CA LEU A 413 -9.31 8.11 20.65
C LEU A 413 -10.29 7.92 19.48
N ARG A 414 -10.51 6.69 19.02
CA ARG A 414 -11.49 6.37 17.96
C ARG A 414 -12.89 6.82 18.36
N ARG A 415 -13.31 6.50 19.59
CA ARG A 415 -14.63 6.87 20.11
C ARG A 415 -14.81 8.38 20.22
N ALA A 416 -13.81 9.10 20.71
CA ALA A 416 -13.81 10.56 20.79
C ALA A 416 -13.99 11.23 19.41
N VAL A 417 -13.30 10.70 18.40
CA VAL A 417 -13.43 11.17 17.01
C VAL A 417 -14.82 10.91 16.46
N VAL A 418 -15.40 9.72 16.72
CA VAL A 418 -16.77 9.40 16.29
C VAL A 418 -17.79 10.32 16.96
N ALA A 419 -17.65 10.59 18.27
CA ALA A 419 -18.51 11.55 18.97
C ALA A 419 -18.45 12.94 18.34
N ARG A 420 -17.25 13.42 17.97
CA ARG A 420 -17.09 14.70 17.25
C ARG A 420 -17.80 14.69 15.89
N VAL A 421 -17.71 13.58 15.16
CA VAL A 421 -18.39 13.40 13.88
C VAL A 421 -19.90 13.44 14.04
N LEU A 422 -20.45 12.71 15.01
CA LEU A 422 -21.89 12.69 15.27
C LEU A 422 -22.43 14.08 15.58
N VAL A 423 -21.77 14.82 16.48
CA VAL A 423 -22.17 16.19 16.83
C VAL A 423 -22.10 17.11 15.61
N THR A 424 -21.02 17.04 14.82
CA THR A 424 -20.87 17.91 13.65
C THR A 424 -21.91 17.59 12.56
N VAL A 425 -22.19 16.31 12.32
CA VAL A 425 -23.25 15.89 11.40
C VAL A 425 -24.61 16.38 11.86
N ALA A 426 -24.92 16.23 13.15
CA ALA A 426 -26.19 16.67 13.71
C ALA A 426 -26.33 18.20 13.69
N MET A 427 -25.25 18.96 13.90
CA MET A 427 -25.24 20.42 13.76
C MET A 427 -25.55 20.85 12.32
N GLU A 428 -24.94 20.22 11.32
CA GLU A 428 -25.22 20.52 9.91
C GLU A 428 -26.67 20.15 9.54
N GLN A 429 -27.18 19.02 10.05
CA GLN A 429 -28.58 18.62 9.84
C GLN A 429 -29.57 19.58 10.51
N ALA A 430 -29.28 20.04 11.74
CA ALA A 430 -30.12 21.00 12.47
C ALA A 430 -30.17 22.36 11.74
N LYS A 431 -29.04 22.84 11.22
CA LYS A 431 -28.99 24.08 10.41
C LYS A 431 -29.82 23.98 9.13
N GLU A 432 -29.86 22.81 8.49
CA GLU A 432 -30.55 22.62 7.21
C GLU A 432 -32.05 22.35 7.37
N THR A 433 -32.43 21.58 8.39
CA THR A 433 -33.80 21.06 8.54
C THR A 433 -34.59 21.76 9.66
N GLY A 434 -33.92 22.51 10.53
CA GLY A 434 -34.50 23.08 11.74
C GLY A 434 -34.85 22.04 12.81
N ASN A 435 -34.56 20.75 12.60
CA ASN A 435 -34.86 19.69 13.56
C ASN A 435 -33.68 19.49 14.53
N ALA A 436 -33.87 19.87 15.80
CA ALA A 436 -32.87 19.73 16.85
C ALA A 436 -32.81 18.33 17.50
N THR A 437 -33.79 17.46 17.25
CA THR A 437 -33.86 16.12 17.88
C THR A 437 -32.61 15.26 17.68
N PRO A 438 -32.01 15.18 16.46
CA PRO A 438 -30.75 14.47 16.26
C PRO A 438 -29.57 15.10 16.99
N LEU A 439 -29.59 16.43 17.17
CA LEU A 439 -28.55 17.19 17.86
C LEU A 439 -28.56 16.91 19.37
N GLU A 440 -29.73 16.92 20.00
CA GLU A 440 -29.87 16.59 21.44
C GLU A 440 -29.33 15.19 21.77
N ARG A 441 -29.61 14.20 20.92
CA ARG A 441 -29.09 12.84 21.08
C ARG A 441 -27.59 12.75 20.89
N ALA A 442 -27.05 13.45 19.89
CA ALA A 442 -25.61 13.53 19.65
C ALA A 442 -24.89 14.22 20.81
N LEU A 443 -25.47 15.28 21.38
CA LEU A 443 -24.97 15.97 22.58
C LEU A 443 -24.93 15.03 23.80
N SER A 444 -26.01 14.26 24.04
CA SER A 444 -26.02 13.26 25.11
C SER A 444 -24.88 12.24 24.95
N THR A 445 -24.74 11.68 23.75
CA THR A 445 -23.71 10.67 23.45
C THR A 445 -22.30 11.23 23.61
N ALA A 446 -22.09 12.48 23.18
CA ALA A 446 -20.79 13.15 23.31
C ALA A 446 -20.44 13.49 24.77
N ARG A 447 -21.41 13.84 25.64
CA ARG A 447 -21.19 14.05 27.09
C ARG A 447 -20.76 12.76 27.80
N ASP A 448 -21.35 11.63 27.42
CA ASP A 448 -20.95 10.32 27.94
C ASP A 448 -19.50 9.98 27.55
N GLU A 449 -19.12 10.26 26.30
CA GLU A 449 -17.74 10.04 25.82
C GLU A 449 -16.73 11.01 26.46
N VAL A 450 -17.11 12.26 26.77
CA VAL A 450 -16.25 13.18 27.55
C VAL A 450 -15.95 12.60 28.93
N SER A 451 -16.97 12.10 29.63
CA SER A 451 -16.82 11.52 30.96
C SER A 451 -15.89 10.30 30.92
N ARG A 452 -16.06 9.43 29.91
CA ARG A 452 -15.18 8.27 29.66
C ARG A 452 -13.74 8.68 29.36
N LEU A 453 -13.53 9.73 28.56
CA LEU A 453 -12.19 10.21 28.23
C LEU A 453 -11.47 10.75 29.46
N GLN A 454 -12.17 11.46 30.35
CA GLN A 454 -11.60 11.97 31.61
C GLN A 454 -11.09 10.83 32.49
N GLU A 455 -11.87 9.75 32.64
CA GLU A 455 -11.44 8.54 33.35
C GLU A 455 -10.17 7.93 32.71
N ARG A 456 -10.15 7.83 31.37
CA ARG A 456 -9.00 7.26 30.65
C ARG A 456 -7.74 8.12 30.72
N ILE A 457 -7.87 9.43 30.84
CA ILE A 457 -6.74 10.34 31.07
C ILE A 457 -6.10 10.07 32.43
N GLU A 458 -6.90 9.87 33.48
CA GLU A 458 -6.36 9.55 34.81
C GLU A 458 -5.65 8.19 34.82
N VAL A 459 -6.25 7.18 34.19
CA VAL A 459 -5.59 5.86 34.01
C VAL A 459 -4.25 5.98 33.27
N ALA A 460 -4.18 6.79 32.22
CA ALA A 460 -2.93 7.02 31.48
C ALA A 460 -1.88 7.75 32.34
N LYS A 461 -2.28 8.71 33.18
CA LYS A 461 -1.38 9.40 34.12
C LYS A 461 -0.84 8.44 35.18
N GLU A 462 -1.70 7.60 35.76
CA GLU A 462 -1.32 6.59 36.75
C GLU A 462 -0.33 5.57 36.15
N ALA A 463 -0.55 5.18 34.89
CA ALA A 463 0.35 4.33 34.13
C ALA A 463 1.64 5.03 33.67
N LYS A 464 1.80 6.34 33.92
CA LYS A 464 2.89 7.20 33.44
C LYS A 464 3.03 7.20 31.90
N ASP A 465 1.95 6.91 31.19
CA ASP A 465 1.88 7.05 29.73
C ASP A 465 1.58 8.51 29.38
N THR A 466 2.64 9.31 29.34
CA THR A 466 2.55 10.76 29.09
C THR A 466 2.01 11.07 27.71
N GLU A 467 2.25 10.21 26.71
CA GLU A 467 1.80 10.42 25.34
C GLU A 467 0.29 10.17 25.24
N ALA A 468 -0.20 9.05 25.77
CA ALA A 468 -1.63 8.76 25.80
C ALA A 468 -2.42 9.81 26.58
N ALA A 469 -1.92 10.23 27.75
CA ALA A 469 -2.57 11.27 28.56
C ALA A 469 -2.70 12.60 27.82
N VAL A 470 -1.67 13.02 27.07
CA VAL A 470 -1.70 14.25 26.27
C VAL A 470 -2.65 14.12 25.08
N ASN A 471 -2.58 13.02 24.32
CA ASN A 471 -3.41 12.80 23.14
C ASN A 471 -4.90 12.73 23.50
N LEU A 472 -5.25 11.97 24.54
CA LEU A 472 -6.60 11.91 25.07
C LEU A 472 -7.06 13.30 25.56
N GLY A 473 -6.23 14.02 26.30
CA GLY A 473 -6.53 15.37 26.78
C GLY A 473 -6.81 16.38 25.67
N ILE A 474 -6.06 16.34 24.56
CA ILE A 474 -6.31 17.19 23.39
C ILE A 474 -7.64 16.80 22.72
N SER A 475 -7.92 15.50 22.60
CA SER A 475 -9.18 15.01 22.03
C SER A 475 -10.40 15.44 22.85
N THR A 476 -10.32 15.35 24.18
CA THR A 476 -11.35 15.82 25.10
C THR A 476 -11.60 17.33 24.96
N LYS A 477 -10.55 18.15 24.88
CA LYS A 477 -10.68 19.60 24.66
C LYS A 477 -11.37 19.92 23.33
N ARG A 478 -11.04 19.20 22.25
CA ARG A 478 -11.69 19.37 20.94
C ARG A 478 -13.17 19.01 20.99
N LEU A 479 -13.53 17.93 21.68
CA LEU A 479 -14.94 17.52 21.83
C LEU A 479 -15.73 18.50 22.71
N LEU A 480 -15.17 18.95 23.83
CA LEU A 480 -15.79 19.98 24.68
C LEU A 480 -16.02 21.30 23.93
N SER A 481 -15.01 21.77 23.18
CA SER A 481 -15.17 22.98 22.36
C SER A 481 -16.25 22.84 21.29
N LEU A 482 -16.50 21.63 20.80
CA LEU A 482 -17.55 21.36 19.82
C LEU A 482 -18.93 21.31 20.49
N LEU A 483 -19.03 20.73 21.69
CA LEU A 483 -20.24 20.76 22.52
C LEU A 483 -20.69 22.19 22.80
N ASP A 484 -19.77 23.07 23.23
CA ASP A 484 -20.04 24.49 23.45
C ASP A 484 -20.55 25.23 22.21
N GLN A 485 -20.15 24.79 21.01
CA GLN A 485 -20.63 25.36 19.74
C GLN A 485 -22.00 24.80 19.36
N ALA A 486 -22.23 23.51 19.61
CA ALA A 486 -23.48 22.83 19.33
C ALA A 486 -24.62 23.29 20.24
N GLU A 487 -24.35 23.64 21.50
CA GLU A 487 -25.35 24.15 22.45
C GLU A 487 -25.83 25.58 22.15
N LYS A 488 -25.15 26.29 21.24
CA LYS A 488 -25.52 27.65 20.79
C LYS A 488 -26.41 27.65 19.55
N LEU A 489 -26.62 26.49 18.93
CA LEU A 489 -27.54 26.26 17.82
C LEU A 489 -28.88 25.75 18.36
#